data_AF-I3IHG1-F1
#
_entry.id   AF-I3IHG1-F1
#
_cell.length_a   1.000
_cell.length_b   1.000
_cell.length_c   1.000
_cell.angle_alpha   90.00
_cell.angle_beta   90.00
_cell.angle_gamma   90.00
#
_symmetry.space_group_name_H-M   'P 1'
#
loop_
_entity.id
_entity.type
_entity.pdbx_description
1 polymer ?
#
loop_
_entity_poly.entity_id
_entity_poly.type
_entity_poly.pdbx_seq_one_letter_code
_entity_poly.pdbx_strand_id
1 'polypeptide(L)'
;MLKELFGNLWDYKSAINTERFFTNWKSQLRWSRLKPFHQFVKMIERHWDNIVSYCNPDNKISLGLVEGINNKVRVIQRRAYGIKDRDYLKPKILTAFLPEL
;
A
#
# COMPACT_ATOMS: atom_id res chain seq x y z
N MET A 1 -19.19 -4.83 8.67
CA MET A 1 -19.19 -6.17 8.03
C MET A 1 -18.29 -6.29 6.79
N LEU A 2 -18.62 -5.77 5.59
CA LEU A 2 -17.79 -6.01 4.38
C LEU A 2 -16.37 -5.42 4.42
N LYS A 3 -16.22 -4.23 5.03
CA LYS A 3 -14.92 -3.59 5.26
C LYS A 3 -14.06 -4.35 6.29
N GLU A 4 -14.69 -4.86 7.34
CA GLU A 4 -14.02 -5.64 8.39
C GLU A 4 -13.57 -6.99 7.84
N LEU A 5 -14.42 -7.67 7.07
CA LEU A 5 -14.05 -8.90 6.38
C LEU A 5 -12.82 -8.70 5.48
N PHE A 6 -12.77 -7.59 4.74
CA PHE A 6 -11.60 -7.25 3.92
C PHE A 6 -10.32 -7.03 4.75
N GLY A 7 -10.44 -6.60 6.02
CA GLY A 7 -9.30 -6.47 6.92
C GLY A 7 -8.55 -7.78 7.13
N ASN A 8 -9.26 -8.92 7.11
CA ASN A 8 -8.66 -10.25 7.27
C ASN A 8 -7.75 -10.65 6.09
N LEU A 9 -7.77 -9.92 4.98
CA LEU A 9 -6.88 -10.16 3.84
C LEU A 9 -5.41 -10.15 4.25
N TRP A 10 -5.04 -9.28 5.20
CA TRP A 10 -3.66 -9.04 5.62
C TRP A 10 -3.07 -10.14 6.51
N ASP A 11 -3.92 -11.01 7.07
CA ASP A 11 -3.52 -12.10 7.96
C ASP A 11 -3.14 -13.38 7.19
N TYR A 12 -3.49 -13.47 5.90
CA TYR A 12 -3.15 -14.61 5.07
C TYR A 12 -1.65 -14.65 4.71
N LYS A 13 -1.03 -15.81 4.97
CA LYS A 13 0.38 -16.11 4.63
C LYS A 13 0.57 -16.82 3.29
N SER A 14 -0.53 -17.12 2.58
CA SER A 14 -0.52 -17.88 1.32
C SER A 14 -1.27 -17.11 0.24
N ALA A 15 -0.58 -16.86 -0.87
CA ALA A 15 -1.12 -16.21 -2.06
C ALA A 15 -2.42 -16.87 -2.56
N ILE A 16 -2.45 -18.20 -2.57
CA ILE A 16 -3.61 -18.98 -3.04
C ILE A 16 -4.83 -18.74 -2.14
N ASN A 17 -4.62 -18.66 -0.82
CA ASN A 17 -5.70 -18.41 0.13
C ASN A 17 -6.22 -16.97 0.02
N THR A 18 -5.32 -16.00 -0.17
CA THR A 18 -5.64 -14.59 -0.41
C THR A 18 -6.47 -14.41 -1.68
N GLU A 19 -6.13 -15.11 -2.77
CA GLU A 19 -6.86 -15.09 -4.04
C GLU A 19 -8.28 -15.68 -3.91
N ARG A 20 -8.40 -16.83 -3.24
CA ARG A 20 -9.70 -17.45 -2.95
C ARG A 20 -10.57 -16.53 -2.09
N PHE A 21 -9.99 -15.93 -1.05
CA PHE A 21 -10.70 -14.96 -0.22
C PHE A 21 -11.19 -13.77 -1.06
N PHE A 22 -10.32 -13.15 -1.88
CA PHE A 22 -10.67 -11.99 -2.67
C PHE A 22 -11.78 -12.29 -3.69
N THR A 23 -11.71 -13.46 -4.34
CA THR A 23 -12.74 -13.92 -5.28
C THR A 23 -14.10 -14.09 -4.60
N ASN A 24 -14.12 -14.70 -3.41
CA ASN A 24 -15.33 -14.87 -2.61
C ASN A 24 -15.86 -13.54 -2.07
N TRP A 25 -14.98 -12.62 -1.66
CA TRP A 25 -15.38 -11.30 -1.20
C TRP A 25 -15.98 -10.45 -2.36
N LYS A 26 -15.38 -10.53 -3.55
CA LYS A 26 -15.90 -9.90 -4.77
C LYS A 26 -17.27 -10.46 -5.17
N SER A 27 -17.52 -11.76 -4.99
CA SER A 27 -18.81 -12.36 -5.33
C SER A 27 -19.95 -11.87 -4.41
N GLN A 28 -19.66 -11.63 -3.13
CA GLN A 28 -20.61 -11.01 -2.18
C GLN A 28 -20.97 -9.57 -2.59
N LEU A 29 -20.07 -8.86 -3.25
CA LEU A 29 -20.30 -7.50 -3.73
C LEU A 29 -21.08 -7.44 -5.06
N ARG A 30 -21.23 -8.56 -5.78
CA ARG A 30 -21.88 -8.58 -7.11
C ARG A 30 -23.32 -8.06 -7.08
N TRP A 31 -24.04 -8.27 -5.98
CA TRP A 31 -25.42 -7.83 -5.79
C TRP A 31 -25.53 -6.47 -5.08
N SER A 32 -24.41 -5.94 -4.60
CA SER A 32 -24.36 -4.63 -3.94
C SER A 32 -24.37 -3.52 -4.98
N ARG A 33 -25.39 -2.65 -5.01
CA ARG A 33 -25.46 -1.51 -5.96
C ARG A 33 -24.52 -0.35 -5.61
N LEU A 34 -23.55 -0.58 -4.73
CA LEU A 34 -22.65 0.45 -4.23
C LEU A 34 -21.49 0.69 -5.22
N LYS A 35 -21.60 1.78 -6.00
CA LYS A 35 -20.53 2.24 -6.91
C LYS A 35 -19.14 2.35 -6.24
N PRO A 36 -19.01 2.82 -4.98
CA PRO A 36 -17.71 2.91 -4.32
C PRO A 36 -16.99 1.56 -4.18
N PHE A 37 -17.72 0.48 -3.90
CA PHE A 37 -17.13 -0.85 -3.77
C PHE A 37 -16.63 -1.41 -5.10
N HIS A 38 -17.34 -1.13 -6.20
CA HIS A 38 -16.86 -1.52 -7.54
C HIS A 38 -15.56 -0.81 -7.93
N GLN A 39 -15.44 0.47 -7.61
CA GLN A 39 -14.19 1.22 -7.83
C GLN A 39 -13.06 0.66 -6.98
N PHE A 40 -13.35 0.30 -5.74
CA PHE A 40 -12.39 -0.33 -4.84
C PHE A 40 -11.92 -1.69 -5.36
N VAL A 41 -12.83 -2.57 -5.78
CA VAL A 41 -12.47 -3.87 -6.39
C VAL A 41 -11.54 -3.67 -7.59
N LYS A 42 -11.87 -2.75 -8.50
CA LYS A 42 -11.01 -2.42 -9.65
C LYS A 42 -9.64 -1.86 -9.25
N MET A 43 -9.54 -1.17 -8.12
CA MET A 43 -8.26 -0.70 -7.59
C MET A 43 -7.41 -1.88 -7.10
N ILE A 44 -8.01 -2.80 -6.33
CA ILE A 44 -7.33 -4.00 -5.84
C ILE A 44 -6.85 -4.88 -7.00
N GLU A 45 -7.69 -5.11 -8.01
CA GLU A 45 -7.32 -5.90 -9.19
C GLU A 45 -6.13 -5.31 -9.94
N ARG A 46 -6.05 -3.98 -10.08
CA ARG A 46 -4.92 -3.31 -10.74
C ARG A 46 -3.59 -3.45 -9.99
N HIS A 47 -3.64 -3.71 -8.69
CA HIS A 47 -2.47 -3.81 -7.83
C HIS A 47 -2.30 -5.21 -7.22
N TRP A 48 -3.00 -6.21 -7.76
CA TRP A 48 -3.12 -7.54 -7.18
C TRP A 48 -1.76 -8.19 -6.91
N ASP A 49 -0.86 -8.15 -7.89
CA ASP A 49 0.48 -8.75 -7.77
C ASP A 49 1.29 -8.17 -6.59
N ASN A 50 1.17 -6.86 -6.36
CA ASN A 50 1.83 -6.19 -5.24
C ASN A 50 1.15 -6.45 -3.89
N ILE A 51 -0.15 -6.74 -3.89
CA ILE A 51 -0.89 -7.06 -2.67
C ILE A 51 -0.58 -8.50 -2.25
N VAL A 52 -0.54 -9.42 -3.21
CA VAL A 52 -0.19 -10.83 -2.96
C VAL A 52 1.26 -10.98 -2.50
N SER A 53 2.18 -10.13 -2.98
CA SER A 53 3.58 -10.17 -2.52
C SER A 53 3.71 -9.85 -1.02
N TYR A 54 2.78 -9.10 -0.43
CA TYR A 54 2.74 -8.83 1.02
C TYR A 54 2.43 -10.08 1.86
N CYS A 55 1.88 -11.15 1.27
CA CYS A 55 1.68 -12.43 1.96
C CYS A 55 3.01 -13.09 2.34
N ASN A 56 4.11 -12.77 1.65
CA ASN A 56 5.45 -13.21 2.03
C ASN A 56 5.91 -12.42 3.28
N PRO A 57 6.21 -13.09 4.42
CA PRO A 57 6.75 -12.43 5.61
C PRO A 57 7.97 -11.54 5.35
N ASP A 58 8.82 -11.91 4.39
CA ASP A 58 10.05 -11.17 4.07
C ASP A 58 9.75 -9.81 3.40
N ASN A 59 8.56 -9.65 2.81
CA ASN A 59 8.12 -8.41 2.18
C ASN A 59 7.34 -7.51 3.16
N LYS A 60 7.15 -7.93 4.41
CA LYS A 60 6.39 -7.14 5.39
C LYS A 60 7.25 -6.02 5.94
N ILE A 61 6.95 -4.80 5.48
CA ILE A 61 7.52 -3.58 6.04
C ILE A 61 6.64 -3.11 7.20
N SER A 62 7.25 -2.74 8.33
CA SER A 62 6.50 -2.22 9.47
C SER A 62 5.85 -0.87 9.13
N LEU A 63 4.61 -0.67 9.54
CA LEU A 63 3.89 0.58 9.30
C LEU A 63 4.63 1.77 9.90
N GLY A 64 5.21 1.60 11.09
CA GLY A 64 6.03 2.64 11.74
C GLY A 64 7.26 3.05 10.93
N LEU A 65 7.91 2.12 10.20
CA LEU A 65 9.01 2.47 9.30
C LEU A 65 8.50 3.29 8.11
N VAL A 66 7.39 2.88 7.49
CA VAL A 66 6.77 3.60 6.36
C VAL A 66 6.36 5.01 6.79
N GLU A 67 5.74 5.15 7.97
CA GLU A 67 5.37 6.44 8.56
C GLU A 67 6.59 7.30 8.87
N GLY A 68 7.65 6.72 9.44
CA GLY A 68 8.91 7.40 9.70
C GLY A 68 9.55 7.95 8.42
N ILE A 69 9.60 7.14 7.35
CA ILE A 69 10.08 7.57 6.03
C ILE A 69 9.21 8.71 5.49
N ASN A 70 7.88 8.56 5.52
CA ASN A 70 6.95 9.59 5.04
C ASN A 70 7.13 10.92 5.79
N ASN A 71 7.32 10.87 7.11
CA ASN A 71 7.56 12.06 7.91
C ASN A 71 8.89 12.73 7.54
N LYS A 72 9.97 11.94 7.35
CA LYS A 72 11.28 12.47 6.94
C LYS A 72 11.22 13.11 5.55
N VAL A 73 10.55 12.47 4.59
CA VAL A 73 10.30 13.05 3.25
C VAL A 73 9.52 14.37 3.35
N ARG A 74 8.47 14.43 4.17
CA ARG A 74 7.68 15.65 4.39
C ARG A 74 8.54 16.78 4.99
N VAL A 75 9.44 16.47 5.91
CA VAL A 75 10.39 17.46 6.48
C VAL A 75 11.36 17.97 5.42
N ILE A 76 11.90 17.10 4.56
CA ILE A 76 12.78 17.48 3.45
C ILE A 76 12.05 18.42 2.48
N GLN A 77 10.82 18.09 2.09
CA GLN A 77 9.99 18.94 1.22
C GLN A 77 9.73 20.32 1.83
N ARG A 78 9.45 20.39 3.15
CA ARG A 78 9.25 21.66 3.87
C ARG A 78 10.51 22.52 3.92
N ARG A 79 11.67 21.92 4.22
CA ARG A 79 12.96 22.63 4.28
C ARG A 79 13.38 23.18 2.93
N ALA A 80 12.95 22.54 1.85
CA ALA A 80 13.28 22.95 0.50
C ALA A 80 12.28 23.95 -0.11
N TYR A 81 11.48 24.64 0.72
CA TYR A 81 10.44 25.60 0.28
C TYR A 81 9.44 25.02 -0.74
N GLY A 82 9.16 23.71 -0.65
CA GLY A 82 8.19 23.05 -1.50
C GLY A 82 8.70 22.68 -2.89
N ILE A 83 9.94 22.17 -3.02
CA ILE A 83 10.41 21.51 -4.26
C ILE A 83 9.32 20.55 -4.77
N LYS A 84 8.71 20.93 -5.90
CA LYS A 84 7.71 20.11 -6.60
C LYS A 84 8.34 19.22 -7.66
N ASP A 85 9.59 19.51 -8.03
CA ASP A 85 10.33 18.77 -9.02
C ASP A 85 10.84 17.44 -8.43
N ARG A 86 10.43 16.33 -9.06
CA ARG A 86 10.82 14.98 -8.65
C ARG A 86 12.30 14.72 -8.84
N ASP A 87 12.92 15.30 -9.86
CA ASP A 87 14.32 15.04 -10.20
C ASP A 87 15.26 15.75 -9.22
N TYR A 88 14.82 16.85 -8.61
CA TYR A 88 15.51 17.47 -7.48
C TYR A 88 15.17 16.83 -6.12
N LEU A 89 13.95 16.32 -5.95
CA LEU A 89 13.52 15.74 -4.67
C LEU A 89 14.14 14.35 -4.42
N LYS A 90 14.20 13.49 -5.44
CA LYS A 90 14.78 12.13 -5.33
C LYS A 90 16.19 12.11 -4.72
N PRO A 91 17.19 12.84 -5.25
CA PRO A 91 18.54 12.81 -4.69
C PRO A 91 18.56 13.32 -3.25
N LYS A 92 17.78 14.37 -2.90
CA LYS A 92 17.70 14.87 -1.53
C LYS A 92 17.12 13.85 -0.55
N ILE A 93 16.14 13.06 -0.99
CA ILE A 93 15.61 11.94 -0.20
C ILE A 93 16.70 10.88 -0.03
N LEU A 94 17.33 10.44 -1.12
CA LEU A 94 18.36 9.39 -1.08
C LEU A 94 19.53 9.75 -0.16
N THR A 95 20.10 10.96 -0.30
CA THR A 95 21.19 11.44 0.56
C THR A 95 20.81 11.45 2.04
N ALA A 96 19.54 11.73 2.38
CA ALA A 96 19.09 11.72 3.77
C ALA A 96 19.08 10.33 4.42
N PHE A 97 19.20 9.25 3.64
CA PHE A 97 19.27 7.86 4.10
C PHE A 97 20.64 7.21 3.87
N LEU A 98 21.59 7.91 3.23
CA LEU A 98 22.96 7.45 3.11
C LEU A 98 23.75 7.80 4.38
N PRO A 99 24.78 7.00 4.73
CA PRO A 99 25.71 7.37 5.79
C PRO A 99 26.40 8.70 5.46
N GLU A 100 26.72 9.49 6.49
CA GLU A 100 27.60 10.65 6.32
C GLU A 100 28.97 10.16 5.84
N LEU A 101 29.55 10.87 4.87
CA LEU A 101 30.89 10.58 4.34
C LEU A 101 31.96 10.91 5.37
#